data_AF-A0A2D6CQN3-F1
#
_entry.id   AF-A0A2D6CQN3-F1
#
_cell.length_a   1.000
_cell.length_b   1.000
_cell.length_c   1.000
_cell.angle_alpha   90.00
_cell.angle_beta   90.00
_cell.angle_gamma   90.00
#
_symmetry.space_group_name_H-M   'P 1'
#
loop_
_entity.id
_entity.type
_entity.pdbx_description
1 polymer ?
#
loop_
_entity_poly.entity_id
_entity_poly.type
_entity_poly.pdbx_seq_one_letter_code
_entity_poly.pdbx_strand_id
1 'polypeptide(L)'
;MCNNLGELAVLQSKQLLPEGSHQIAVAIDYDGNGLGQGANVSLEVNGRSVASARLETTVLSRFSFDEGADITKDRATPVLMRNIGPERHSASTGDLAHVTIEVQEGNGL
;
A
#
# COMPACT_ATOMS: atom_id res chain seq x y z
N MET A 1 -19.66 -3.69 -8.74
CA MET A 1 -19.08 -2.36 -9.00
C MET A 1 -17.58 -2.56 -9.04
N CYS A 2 -16.91 -2.34 -10.18
CA CYS A 2 -15.47 -2.53 -10.32
C CYS A 2 -14.75 -1.23 -9.96
N ASN A 3 -13.64 -1.34 -9.23
CA ASN A 3 -12.80 -0.20 -8.94
C ASN A 3 -11.96 0.15 -10.17
N ASN A 4 -12.18 1.32 -10.77
CA ASN A 4 -11.29 1.87 -11.78
C ASN A 4 -10.10 2.55 -11.07
N LEU A 5 -9.12 1.73 -10.65
CA LEU A 5 -7.92 2.15 -9.92
C LEU A 5 -7.01 3.13 -10.68
N GLY A 6 -7.35 3.53 -11.92
CA GLY A 6 -6.44 4.31 -12.76
C GLY A 6 -5.13 3.56 -13.02
N GLU A 7 -4.00 4.29 -12.97
CA GLU A 7 -2.68 3.70 -13.12
C GLU A 7 -2.23 2.94 -11.86
N LEU A 8 -1.57 1.79 -12.06
CA LEU A 8 -0.99 1.02 -10.95
C LEU A 8 0.36 1.62 -10.59
N ALA A 9 0.49 2.09 -9.34
CA ALA A 9 1.80 2.38 -8.76
C ALA A 9 2.40 1.11 -8.15
N VAL A 10 3.64 0.78 -8.53
CA VAL A 10 4.43 -0.29 -7.92
C VAL A 10 5.65 0.33 -7.26
N LEU A 11 5.80 0.09 -5.96
CA LEU A 11 6.95 0.54 -5.16
C LEU A 11 7.87 -0.66 -4.93
N GLN A 12 9.11 -0.55 -5.39
CA GLN A 12 10.10 -1.62 -5.25
C GLN A 12 11.48 -1.05 -4.93
N SER A 13 12.12 -1.59 -3.89
CA SER A 13 13.52 -1.32 -3.60
C SER A 13 14.43 -1.93 -4.68
N LYS A 14 15.49 -1.21 -5.06
CA LYS A 14 16.55 -1.75 -5.93
C LYS A 14 17.53 -2.68 -5.19
N GLN A 15 17.42 -2.75 -3.87
CA GLN A 15 18.28 -3.56 -3.00
C GLN A 15 17.45 -4.61 -2.27
N LEU A 16 18.01 -5.81 -2.17
CA LEU A 16 17.47 -6.86 -1.31
C LEU A 16 17.60 -6.43 0.16
N LEU A 17 16.66 -6.87 0.98
CA LEU A 17 16.80 -6.76 2.42
C LEU A 17 17.95 -7.69 2.86
N PRO A 18 18.89 -7.20 3.68
CA PRO A 18 19.86 -8.07 4.32
C PRO A 18 19.17 -9.00 5.34
N GLU A 19 19.92 -9.97 5.86
CA GLU A 19 19.40 -10.80 6.95
C GLU A 19 19.19 -9.97 8.23
N GLY A 20 18.13 -10.31 8.97
CA GLY A 20 17.82 -9.72 10.27
C GLY A 20 16.47 -9.01 10.32
N SER A 21 16.26 -8.27 11.42
CA SER A 21 15.03 -7.55 11.65
C SER A 21 15.03 -6.21 10.94
N HIS A 22 13.94 -5.94 10.22
CA HIS A 22 13.73 -4.68 9.51
C HIS A 22 12.32 -4.16 9.75
N GLN A 23 12.22 -2.84 9.88
CA GLN A 23 10.94 -2.16 9.79
C GLN A 23 10.69 -1.81 8.32
N ILE A 24 9.57 -2.27 7.79
CA ILE A 24 9.07 -1.88 6.47
C ILE A 24 7.83 -1.03 6.69
N ALA A 25 7.81 0.16 6.12
CA ALA A 25 6.67 1.06 6.21
C ALA A 25 6.23 1.51 4.82
N VAL A 26 4.93 1.70 4.65
CA VAL A 26 4.36 2.41 3.52
C VAL A 26 3.73 3.68 4.08
N ALA A 27 4.29 4.84 3.76
CA ALA A 27 3.72 6.11 4.15
C ALA A 27 2.85 6.64 2.99
N ILE A 28 1.65 7.12 3.32
CA ILE A 28 0.70 7.69 2.38
C ILE A 28 0.40 9.10 2.85
N ASP A 29 0.98 10.08 2.17
CA ASP A 29 0.73 11.50 2.37
C ASP A 29 -0.40 11.94 1.44
N TYR A 30 -1.63 11.94 1.97
CA TYR A 30 -2.86 12.23 1.24
C TYR A 30 -3.05 13.75 1.06
N ASP A 31 -3.42 14.18 -0.14
CA ASP A 31 -3.54 15.62 -0.46
C ASP A 31 -4.65 16.35 0.32
N GLY A 32 -5.55 15.63 0.99
CA GLY A 32 -6.62 16.21 1.81
C GLY A 32 -7.79 16.76 0.99
N ASN A 33 -8.50 17.75 1.52
CA ASN A 33 -9.48 18.62 0.82
C ASN A 33 -10.66 17.96 0.08
N GLY A 34 -10.92 16.67 0.29
CA GLY A 34 -12.06 15.99 -0.32
C GLY A 34 -11.88 14.48 -0.34
N LEU A 35 -12.80 13.79 -1.01
CA LEU A 35 -12.72 12.34 -1.23
C LEU A 35 -11.97 12.05 -2.53
N GLY A 36 -11.16 10.99 -2.52
CA GLY A 36 -10.50 10.46 -3.71
C GLY A 36 -9.37 11.34 -4.29
N GLN A 37 -8.84 12.30 -3.51
CA GLN A 37 -7.69 13.09 -3.94
C GLN A 37 -6.43 12.23 -4.08
N GLY A 38 -5.38 12.81 -4.64
CA GLY A 38 -4.11 12.13 -4.82
C GLY A 38 -3.38 11.88 -3.49
N ALA A 39 -2.25 11.20 -3.60
CA ALA A 39 -1.35 11.00 -2.48
C ALA A 39 0.09 10.81 -2.97
N ASN A 40 1.06 11.29 -2.19
CA ASN A 40 2.43 10.83 -2.31
C ASN A 40 2.58 9.56 -1.47
N VAL A 41 3.14 8.51 -2.07
CA VAL A 41 3.35 7.24 -1.39
C VAL A 41 4.84 6.92 -1.37
N SER A 42 5.38 6.57 -0.20
CA SER A 42 6.75 6.10 -0.05
C SER A 42 6.77 4.67 0.51
N LEU A 43 7.72 3.88 0.03
CA LEU A 43 8.14 2.64 0.66
C LEU A 43 9.42 2.93 1.43
N GLU A 44 9.44 2.57 2.71
CA GLU A 44 10.55 2.85 3.61
C GLU A 44 11.07 1.57 4.26
N VAL A 45 12.39 1.53 4.44
CA VAL A 45 13.08 0.47 5.18
C VAL A 45 13.89 1.14 6.29
N ASN A 46 13.59 0.79 7.54
CA ASN A 46 14.21 1.35 8.74
C ASN A 46 14.20 2.90 8.74
N GLY A 47 13.05 3.49 8.40
CA GLY A 47 12.83 4.94 8.36
C GLY A 47 13.51 5.67 7.19
N ARG A 48 14.01 4.95 6.18
CA ARG A 48 14.59 5.54 4.96
C ARG A 48 13.75 5.18 3.76
N SER A 49 13.32 6.19 2.98
CA SER A 49 12.64 5.96 1.71
C SER A 49 13.56 5.24 0.71
N VAL A 50 13.06 4.13 0.16
CA VAL A 50 13.75 3.30 -0.85
C VAL A 50 13.04 3.34 -2.20
N ALA A 51 11.76 3.73 -2.24
CA ALA A 51 10.99 4.01 -3.44
C ALA A 51 9.86 4.99 -3.11
N SER A 52 9.40 5.74 -4.11
CA SER A 52 8.26 6.64 -4.00
C SER A 52 7.47 6.69 -5.29
N ALA A 53 6.17 6.99 -5.18
CA ALA A 53 5.28 7.18 -6.31
C ALA A 53 4.23 8.25 -6.01
N ARG A 54 3.72 8.87 -7.06
CA ARG A 54 2.55 9.76 -7.01
C ARG A 54 1.31 8.96 -7.40
N LEU A 55 0.28 9.02 -6.59
CA LEU A 55 -1.08 8.66 -6.97
C LEU A 55 -1.83 9.93 -7.34
N GLU A 56 -2.35 9.99 -8.56
CA GLU A 56 -3.16 11.14 -8.99
C GLU A 56 -4.54 11.15 -8.33
N THR A 57 -5.06 9.97 -8.01
CA THR A 57 -6.32 9.78 -7.28
C THR A 57 -6.22 8.57 -6.35
N THR A 58 -7.07 8.57 -5.32
CA THR A 58 -7.25 7.44 -4.42
C THR A 58 -8.68 6.91 -4.51
N VAL A 59 -8.93 5.76 -3.89
CA VAL A 59 -10.28 5.18 -3.85
C VAL A 59 -11.19 6.06 -3.00
N LEU A 60 -12.15 6.69 -3.67
CA LEU A 60 -13.15 7.60 -3.11
C LEU A 60 -14.12 6.99 -2.09
N SER A 61 -14.32 5.66 -2.09
CA SER A 61 -15.23 5.00 -1.14
C SER A 61 -14.94 3.51 -0.97
N ARG A 62 -15.35 2.97 0.18
CA ARG A 62 -15.31 1.53 0.48
C ARG A 62 -16.21 0.77 -0.51
N PHE A 63 -15.65 -0.22 -1.18
CA PHE A 63 -16.32 -1.00 -2.24
C PHE A 63 -16.68 -2.44 -1.84
N SER A 64 -16.31 -2.87 -0.63
CA SER A 64 -16.75 -4.14 -0.04
C SER A 64 -17.23 -3.91 1.39
N PHE A 65 -18.28 -4.61 1.83
CA PHE A 65 -18.81 -4.49 3.19
C PHE A 65 -18.26 -5.57 4.14
N ASP A 66 -17.84 -6.72 3.62
CA ASP A 66 -17.43 -7.91 4.37
C ASP A 66 -15.95 -8.29 4.20
N GLU A 67 -15.19 -7.55 3.39
CA GLU A 67 -13.76 -7.80 3.20
C GLU A 67 -12.90 -7.19 4.32
N GLY A 68 -11.92 -7.98 4.78
CA GLY A 68 -10.88 -7.58 5.72
C GLY A 68 -9.58 -7.17 5.01
N ALA A 69 -8.59 -6.72 5.80
CA ALA A 69 -7.24 -6.49 5.31
C ALA A 69 -6.37 -7.73 5.55
N ASP A 70 -5.62 -8.13 4.53
CA ASP A 70 -4.66 -9.22 4.61
C ASP A 70 -3.26 -8.70 4.95
N ILE A 71 -2.54 -9.45 5.78
CA ILE A 71 -1.14 -9.20 6.11
C ILE A 71 -0.35 -10.43 5.69
N THR A 72 0.86 -10.25 5.17
CA THR A 72 1.81 -11.29 4.70
C THR A 72 1.41 -12.06 3.45
N LYS A 73 0.12 -12.16 3.11
CA LYS A 73 -0.35 -12.88 1.94
C LYS A 73 -1.71 -12.38 1.50
N ASP A 74 -1.82 -11.96 0.24
CA ASP A 74 -3.10 -11.67 -0.41
C ASP A 74 -3.87 -12.97 -0.68
N ARG A 75 -5.14 -13.05 -0.24
CA ARG A 75 -6.04 -14.20 -0.48
C ARG A 75 -6.84 -14.12 -1.78
N ALA A 76 -6.59 -13.10 -2.59
CA ALA A 76 -6.98 -12.98 -4.00
C ALA A 76 -8.49 -12.94 -4.28
N THR A 77 -9.10 -11.79 -3.98
CA THR A 77 -10.48 -11.42 -4.35
C THR A 77 -10.54 -10.01 -4.97
N PRO A 78 -9.67 -9.66 -5.95
CA PRO A 78 -9.57 -8.29 -6.44
C PRO A 78 -10.85 -7.82 -7.13
N VAL A 79 -11.40 -6.68 -6.71
CA VAL A 79 -12.56 -6.02 -7.34
C VAL A 79 -12.11 -5.13 -8.51
N LEU A 80 -11.30 -5.69 -9.42
CA LEU A 80 -10.57 -4.96 -10.46
C LEU A 80 -10.87 -5.56 -11.85
N MET A 81 -10.78 -4.75 -12.90
CA MET A 81 -10.91 -5.26 -14.28
C MET A 81 -9.65 -5.96 -14.80
N ARG A 82 -8.52 -5.79 -14.12
CA ARG A 82 -7.22 -6.38 -14.50
C ARG A 82 -6.66 -7.21 -13.36
N ASN A 83 -5.96 -8.28 -13.69
CA ASN A 83 -5.17 -9.03 -12.72
C ASN A 83 -3.96 -8.20 -12.29
N ILE A 84 -3.75 -8.08 -10.99
CA ILE A 84 -2.57 -7.43 -10.41
C ILE A 84 -1.75 -8.52 -9.73
N GLY A 85 -0.57 -8.79 -10.28
CA GLY A 85 0.37 -9.79 -9.75
C GLY A 85 0.04 -11.25 -10.11
N PRO A 86 0.99 -12.18 -9.91
CA PRO A 86 0.73 -13.60 -10.04
C PRO A 86 -0.11 -14.04 -8.83
N GLU A 87 -1.36 -14.44 -9.06
CA GLU A 87 -2.39 -14.81 -8.07
C GLU A 87 -1.97 -15.86 -7.01
N ARG A 88 -0.72 -16.35 -7.02
CA ARG A 88 -0.26 -17.50 -6.22
C ARG A 88 1.07 -17.31 -5.48
N HIS A 89 1.74 -16.15 -5.58
CA HIS A 89 3.05 -15.92 -4.93
C HIS A 89 3.14 -14.60 -4.17
N SER A 90 2.09 -14.20 -3.45
CA SER A 90 2.06 -12.99 -2.62
C SER A 90 2.56 -13.20 -1.19
N ALA A 91 2.86 -14.45 -0.79
CA ALA A 91 3.32 -14.76 0.55
C ALA A 91 4.69 -14.14 0.83
N SER A 92 4.84 -13.44 1.96
CA SER A 92 6.14 -12.97 2.44
C SER A 92 7.06 -14.15 2.77
N THR A 93 8.36 -13.95 2.58
CA THR A 93 9.39 -14.98 2.83
C THR A 93 10.04 -14.89 4.21
N GLY A 94 9.61 -13.95 5.07
CA GLY A 94 10.13 -13.76 6.41
C GLY A 94 9.05 -13.82 7.49
N ASP A 95 9.49 -13.79 8.74
CA ASP A 95 8.60 -13.78 9.91
C ASP A 95 8.11 -12.36 10.23
N LEU A 96 6.83 -12.25 10.58
CA LEU A 96 6.20 -11.00 11.00
C LEU A 96 6.11 -10.93 12.52
N ALA A 97 6.77 -9.93 13.11
CA ALA A 97 6.69 -9.69 14.55
C ALA A 97 5.46 -8.87 14.96
N HIS A 98 5.18 -7.77 14.25
CA HIS A 98 4.09 -6.84 14.58
C HIS A 98 3.69 -6.01 13.35
N VAL A 99 2.44 -5.55 13.32
CA VAL A 99 1.94 -4.55 12.36
C VAL A 99 1.28 -3.40 13.10
N THR A 100 1.74 -2.20 12.80
CA THR A 100 1.19 -0.95 13.30
C THR A 100 0.49 -0.24 12.15
N ILE A 101 -0.73 0.24 12.38
CA ILE A 101 -1.42 1.17 11.49
C ILE A 101 -1.61 2.46 12.28
N GLU A 102 -1.06 3.54 11.76
CA GLU A 102 -1.14 4.87 12.36
C GLU A 102 -1.76 5.83 11.37
N VAL A 103 -2.63 6.70 11.87
CA VAL A 103 -3.12 7.86 11.14
C VAL A 103 -2.51 9.08 11.81
N GLN A 104 -1.78 9.87 11.04
CA GLN A 104 -1.24 11.13 11.50
C GLN A 104 -2.17 12.24 11.02
N GLU A 105 -2.42 13.23 11.87
CA GLU A 105 -3.08 14.46 11.44
C GLU A 105 -2.22 15.11 10.35
N GLY A 106 -2.82 15.45 9.21
CA GLY A 106 -2.12 16.21 8.18
C GLY A 106 -1.72 17.57 8.75
N ASN A 107 -0.56 18.11 8.32
CA ASN A 107 -0.15 19.48 8.64
C ASN A 107 -1.10 20.49 7.96
N GLY A 108 -2.32 20.60 8.46
CA GLY A 108 -3.31 21.57 8.01
C GLY A 108 -2.96 22.96 8.54
N LEU A 109 -2.62 23.84 7.61
CA LEU A 109 -2.93 25.28 7.70
C LEU A 109 -4.26 25.51 6.99
#